data_AF-A0A6B0GL72-F1
#
_entry.id   AF-A0A6B0GL72-F1
#
_cell.length_a   1.000
_cell.length_b   1.000
_cell.length_c   1.000
_cell.angle_alpha   90.00
_cell.angle_beta   90.00
_cell.angle_gamma   90.00
#
_symmetry.space_group_name_H-M   'P 1'
#
loop_
_entity.id
_entity.type
_entity.pdbx_description
1 polymer ?
#
loop_
_entity_poly.entity_id
_entity_poly.type
_entity_poly.pdbx_seq_one_letter_code
_entity_poly.pdbx_strand_id
1 'polypeptide(L)' 'MPRNDRTQLSAAATDALETIQEPIDRAEGLTREEAATVLTDDGFDAVDADVFLDELLSKGYLYAVNDELHVTPT' A
#
# COMPACT_ATOMS: atom_id res chain seq x y z
N MET A 1 7.25 -2.17 -29.08
CA MET A 1 6.13 -1.39 -28.52
C MET A 1 6.36 -1.27 -27.02
N PRO A 2 6.33 -0.06 -26.42
CA PRO A 2 6.59 0.08 -25.00
C PRO A 2 5.37 -0.44 -24.24
N ARG A 3 5.58 -1.41 -23.33
CA ARG A 3 4.54 -1.81 -22.39
C ARG A 3 4.40 -0.70 -21.36
N ASN A 4 3.15 -0.37 -21.09
CA ASN A 4 2.77 0.70 -20.19
C ASN A 4 2.86 0.15 -18.75
N ASP A 5 4.08 -0.15 -18.29
CA ASP A 5 4.35 -0.63 -16.93
C ASP A 5 4.14 0.49 -15.88
N ARG A 6 3.70 1.69 -16.30
CA ARG A 6 3.46 2.85 -15.44
C ARG A 6 2.08 2.86 -14.77
N THR A 7 1.15 1.97 -15.16
CA THR A 7 -0.24 2.02 -14.68
C THR A 7 -0.77 0.70 -14.09
N GLN A 8 -0.13 -0.45 -14.32
CA GLN A 8 -0.54 -1.67 -13.64
C GLN A 8 0.25 -1.81 -12.36
N LEU A 9 -0.44 -1.71 -11.22
CA LEU A 9 0.10 -2.30 -10.00
C LEU A 9 0.47 -3.75 -10.29
N SER A 10 1.58 -4.17 -9.71
CA SER A 10 1.92 -5.58 -9.67
C SER A 10 0.78 -6.34 -8.98
N ALA A 11 0.49 -7.57 -9.38
CA ALA A 11 -0.57 -8.36 -8.72
C ALA A 11 -0.37 -8.41 -7.19
N ALA A 12 0.88 -8.50 -6.74
CA ALA A 12 1.26 -8.43 -5.34
C ALA A 12 0.98 -7.05 -4.68
N ALA A 13 1.13 -5.94 -5.41
CA ALA A 13 0.86 -4.61 -4.88
C ALA A 13 -0.65 -4.35 -4.76
N THR A 14 -1.45 -4.89 -5.68
CA THR A 14 -2.92 -4.83 -5.59
C THR A 14 -3.41 -5.66 -4.41
N ASP A 15 -2.86 -6.88 -4.25
CA ASP A 15 -3.18 -7.77 -3.13
C ASP A 15 -2.78 -7.11 -1.80
N ALA A 16 -1.58 -6.55 -1.74
CA ALA A 16 -1.11 -5.75 -0.61
C ALA A 16 -2.05 -4.58 -0.28
N LEU A 17 -2.51 -3.82 -1.29
CA LEU A 17 -3.50 -2.76 -1.11
C LEU A 17 -4.81 -3.29 -0.54
N GLU A 18 -5.31 -4.41 -1.07
CA GLU A 18 -6.54 -5.02 -0.57
C GLU A 18 -6.40 -5.50 0.88
N THR A 19 -5.23 -5.97 1.27
CA THR A 19 -4.91 -6.39 2.64
C THR A 19 -4.81 -5.19 3.60
N ILE A 20 -4.17 -4.07 3.20
CA ILE A 20 -3.98 -2.91 4.07
C ILE A 20 -5.13 -1.88 4.01
N GLN A 21 -5.95 -1.85 2.96
CA GLN A 21 -7.03 -0.86 2.86
C GLN A 21 -8.05 -1.01 4.00
N GLU A 22 -8.39 -2.25 4.37
CA GLU A 22 -9.39 -2.51 5.41
C GLU A 22 -8.90 -2.08 6.81
N PRO A 23 -7.67 -2.41 7.25
CA PRO A 23 -7.17 -1.94 8.52
C PRO A 23 -6.84 -0.43 8.49
N ILE A 24 -6.40 0.14 7.37
CA ILE A 24 -6.22 1.61 7.24
C ILE A 24 -7.56 2.34 7.37
N ASP A 25 -8.60 1.89 6.66
CA ASP A 25 -9.94 2.49 6.72
C ASP A 25 -10.56 2.31 8.12
N ARG A 26 -10.40 1.13 8.73
CA ARG A 26 -10.89 0.84 10.09
C ARG A 26 -10.19 1.66 11.17
N ALA A 27 -8.89 1.88 11.04
CA ALA A 27 -8.10 2.66 11.99
C ALA A 27 -8.14 4.17 11.70
N GLU A 28 -8.82 4.59 10.62
CA GLU A 28 -8.83 5.96 10.11
C GLU A 28 -7.41 6.50 9.79
N GLY A 29 -6.47 5.61 9.47
CA GLY A 29 -5.04 5.91 9.25
C GLY A 29 -4.13 4.89 9.93
N LEU A 30 -3.04 4.49 9.27
CA LEU A 30 -1.99 3.65 9.86
C LEU A 30 -0.62 4.16 9.49
N THR A 31 0.36 4.04 10.36
CA THR A 31 1.75 4.39 10.01
C THR A 31 2.30 3.42 8.95
N ARG A 32 3.38 3.84 8.27
CA ARG A 32 4.09 2.96 7.32
C ARG A 32 4.55 1.65 7.97
N GLU A 33 4.99 1.71 9.23
CA GLU A 33 5.41 0.53 10.00
C GLU A 33 4.24 -0.41 10.30
N GLU A 34 3.08 0.12 10.69
CA GLU A 34 1.88 -0.68 10.94
C GLU A 34 1.38 -1.33 9.64
N ALA A 35 1.32 -0.57 8.54
CA ALA A 35 0.93 -1.10 7.23
C ALA A 35 1.91 -2.17 6.73
N ALA A 36 3.22 -1.98 6.92
CA ALA A 36 4.22 -2.99 6.59
C ALA A 36 4.09 -4.23 7.48
N THR A 37 3.72 -4.05 8.76
CA THR A 37 3.47 -5.16 9.70
C THR A 37 2.26 -5.98 9.27
N VAL A 38 1.17 -5.34 8.86
CA VAL A 38 -0.02 -6.01 8.32
C VAL A 38 0.34 -6.84 7.08
N LEU A 39 1.11 -6.27 6.15
CA LEU A 39 1.58 -6.99 4.96
C LEU A 39 2.48 -8.17 5.34
N THR A 40 3.36 -7.99 6.30
CA THR A 40 4.25 -9.07 6.76
C THR A 40 3.48 -10.19 7.44
N ASP A 41 2.42 -9.87 8.19
CA ASP A 41 1.53 -10.85 8.85
C ASP A 41 0.76 -11.69 7.81
N ASP A 42 0.39 -11.08 6.67
CA ASP A 42 -0.24 -11.76 5.54
C ASP A 42 0.75 -12.59 4.69
N GLY A 43 2.05 -12.50 4.99
CA GLY A 43 3.10 -13.31 4.38
C GLY A 43 3.91 -12.60 3.30
N PHE A 44 3.76 -11.27 3.15
CA PHE A 44 4.64 -10.48 2.30
C PHE A 44 6.01 -10.26 2.95
N ASP A 45 7.05 -10.15 2.13
CA ASP A 45 8.38 -9.77 2.61
C ASP A 45 8.36 -8.31 3.08
N ALA A 46 8.97 -8.02 4.23
CA ALA A 46 9.00 -6.65 4.78
C ALA A 46 9.66 -5.64 3.81
N VAL A 47 10.63 -6.10 3.01
CA VAL A 47 11.27 -5.29 1.97
C VAL A 47 10.31 -4.99 0.82
N ASP A 48 9.53 -5.99 0.39
CA ASP A 48 8.54 -5.82 -0.67
C ASP A 48 7.35 -4.99 -0.19
N ALA A 49 6.93 -5.15 1.06
CA ALA A 49 5.89 -4.34 1.69
C ALA A 49 6.22 -2.84 1.61
N ASP A 50 7.44 -2.46 1.96
CA ASP A 50 7.89 -1.07 1.90
C ASP A 50 7.87 -0.52 0.45
N VAL A 51 8.27 -1.36 -0.52
CA VAL A 51 8.22 -1.05 -1.95
C VAL A 51 6.79 -0.89 -2.46
N PHE A 52 5.86 -1.75 -2.03
CA PHE A 52 4.45 -1.64 -2.40
C PHE A 52 3.81 -0.39 -1.82
N LEU A 53 4.11 -0.04 -0.56
CA LEU A 53 3.64 1.20 0.05
C LEU A 53 4.13 2.43 -0.72
N ASP A 54 5.40 2.45 -1.14
CA ASP A 54 5.96 3.54 -1.95
C ASP A 54 5.33 3.62 -3.35
N GLU A 55 5.08 2.47 -3.98
CA GLU A 55 4.38 2.39 -5.26
C GLU A 55 2.94 2.91 -5.15
N LEU A 56 2.23 2.53 -4.10
CA LEU A 56 0.86 2.95 -3.82
C LEU A 56 0.74 4.45 -3.55
N LEU A 57 1.68 5.01 -2.78
CA LEU A 57 1.81 6.46 -2.56
C LEU A 57 2.09 7.19 -3.87
N SER A 58 3.07 6.69 -4.65
CA SER A 58 3.46 7.28 -5.94
C SER A 58 2.32 7.28 -6.97
N LYS A 59 1.43 6.28 -6.87
CA LYS A 59 0.27 6.12 -7.75
C LYS A 59 -0.98 6.86 -7.25
N GLY A 60 -0.99 7.32 -6.00
CA GLY A 60 -2.12 8.03 -5.38
C GLY A 60 -3.24 7.14 -4.86
N TYR A 61 -2.98 5.85 -4.67
CA TYR A 61 -3.90 4.94 -3.96
C TYR A 61 -3.82 5.13 -2.45
N LEU A 62 -2.63 5.49 -1.95
CA LEU A 62 -2.39 5.91 -0.59
C LEU A 62 -1.95 7.37 -0.57
N TYR A 63 -2.20 8.04 0.55
CA TYR A 63 -1.65 9.35 0.84
C TYR A 63 -1.18 9.40 2.30
N ALA A 64 -0.04 10.05 2.53
CA ALA A 64 0.52 10.20 3.88
C ALA A 64 0.10 11.55 4.48
N VAL A 65 -0.55 11.53 5.64
CA VAL A 65 -0.89 12.70 6.46
C VAL A 65 -0.35 12.48 7.86
N ASN A 66 0.46 13.41 8.38
CA ASN A 66 1.05 13.29 9.72
C ASN A 66 1.81 11.96 9.98
N ASP A 67 2.52 11.44 8.97
CA ASP A 67 3.22 10.14 9.03
C ASP A 67 2.28 8.91 9.02
N GLU A 68 0.97 9.14 8.89
CA GLU A 68 -0.05 8.11 8.77
C GLU A 68 -0.47 7.98 7.30
N LEU A 69 -0.47 6.75 6.81
CA LEU A 69 -1.00 6.34 5.52
C LEU A 69 -2.52 6.23 5.62
N HIS A 70 -3.19 6.84 4.66
CA HIS A 70 -4.62 6.76 4.47
C HIS A 70 -4.92 6.30 3.04
N VAL A 71 -5.96 5.49 2.87
CA VAL A 71 -6.47 5.12 1.56
C VAL A 71 -7.27 6.27 0.96
N THR A 72 -7.01 6.60 -0.30
CA THR A 72 -7.76 7.63 -1.02
C THR A 72 -9.20 7.16 -1.21
N PRO A 73 -10.21 7.81 -0.60
CA PRO A 73 -11.59 7.43 -0.81
C PRO A 73 -12.01 7.83 -2.23
N THR A 74 -12.25 6.83 -3.10
CA THR A 74 -12.83 6.99 -4.44
C THR A 74 -14.33 6.76 -4.47
#